data_AF-A0A946TRV3-F1
#
_entry.id   AF-A0A946TRV3-F1
#
_cell.length_a   1.000
_cell.length_b   1.000
_cell.length_c   1.000
_cell.angle_alpha   90.00
_cell.angle_beta   90.00
_cell.angle_gamma   90.00
#
_symmetry.space_group_name_H-M   'P 1'
#
loop_
_entity.id
_entity.type
_entity.pdbx_description
1 polymer ?
#
loop_
_entity_poly.entity_id
_entity_poly.type
_entity_poly.pdbx_seq_one_letter_code
_entity_poly.pdbx_strand_id
1 'polypeptide(L)'
;MKKLIKISLLAAVFGLVWIANIETAKAAGAEETFKFYCAQCHGLEGKGKGPNVTKDFPVTPRDFTNAKEMSKLTDNYIRGIVMDGGPSQSKSPLMPPWGKTISDADVNGLIKHLRGLCKCQGKAG
;
A
#
# COMPACT_ATOMS: atom_id res chain seq x y z
N MET A 1 54.69 34.83 -26.29
CA MET A 1 53.69 34.22 -27.19
C MET A 1 52.65 33.53 -26.35
N LYS A 2 51.42 34.08 -26.32
CA LYS A 2 50.27 33.60 -25.56
C LYS A 2 49.53 32.56 -26.38
N LYS A 3 49.37 31.32 -25.90
CA LYS A 3 48.20 30.45 -26.14
C LYS A 3 48.07 29.52 -24.91
N LEU A 4 47.29 29.90 -23.90
CA LEU A 4 45.88 29.55 -23.77
C LEU A 4 45.65 28.05 -23.92
N ILE A 5 45.66 27.31 -22.81
CA ILE A 5 44.55 26.40 -22.49
C ILE A 5 44.30 26.51 -20.99
N LYS A 6 43.35 27.37 -20.64
CA LYS A 6 42.65 27.34 -19.37
C LYS A 6 41.89 26.00 -19.34
N ILE A 7 42.48 24.97 -18.76
CA ILE A 7 41.72 23.81 -18.25
C ILE A 7 41.31 24.20 -16.82
N SER A 8 40.67 25.37 -16.67
CA SER A 8 39.23 25.44 -16.44
C SER A 8 38.80 24.41 -15.42
N LEU A 9 38.66 24.90 -14.19
CA LEU A 9 37.79 24.52 -13.08
C LEU A 9 36.45 23.78 -13.41
N LEU A 10 36.15 23.45 -14.67
CA LEU A 10 34.94 22.72 -15.09
C LEU A 10 34.92 21.23 -14.68
N ALA A 11 36.08 20.56 -14.54
CA ALA A 11 36.09 19.14 -14.17
C ALA A 11 35.62 18.88 -12.73
N ALA A 12 35.88 19.81 -11.80
CA ALA A 12 35.43 19.70 -10.41
C ALA A 12 33.93 19.99 -10.24
N VAL A 13 33.34 20.83 -11.11
CA VAL A 13 31.91 21.14 -11.06
C VAL A 13 31.07 20.01 -11.66
N PHE A 14 31.59 19.29 -12.67
CA PHE A 14 30.90 18.13 -13.24
C PHE A 14 30.80 16.93 -12.30
N GLY A 15 31.78 16.72 -11.41
CA GLY A 15 31.75 15.63 -10.43
C GLY A 15 30.80 15.87 -9.25
N LEU A 16 30.55 17.13 -8.88
CA LEU A 16 29.70 17.49 -7.74
C LEU A 16 28.19 17.42 -8.06
N VAL A 17 27.79 17.55 -9.32
CA VAL A 17 26.38 17.56 -9.73
C VAL A 17 25.82 16.14 -9.99
N TRP A 18 26.69 15.13 -10.14
CA TRP A 18 26.28 13.74 -10.43
C TRP A 18 25.81 12.92 -9.21
N ILE A 19 26.00 13.41 -7.99
CA ILE A 19 25.61 12.68 -6.75
C ILE A 19 24.20 13.07 -6.27
N ALA A 20 23.54 14.05 -6.90
CA ALA A 20 22.28 14.62 -6.41
C ALA A 20 21.01 13.89 -6.88
N ASN A 21 21.10 12.92 -7.80
CA ASN A 21 19.93 12.24 -8.38
C ASN A 21 19.92 10.73 -8.11
N ILE A 22 20.22 10.33 -6.86
CA ILE A 22 19.74 9.03 -6.38
C ILE A 22 18.26 9.23 -6.06
N GLU A 23 17.40 9.10 -7.07
CA GLU A 23 15.97 8.88 -6.84
C GLU A 23 15.85 7.54 -6.12
N THR A 24 15.77 7.61 -4.80
CA THR A 24 15.35 6.46 -4.01
C THR A 24 13.96 6.08 -4.51
N ALA A 25 13.79 4.82 -4.93
CA ALA A 25 12.48 4.32 -5.33
C ALA A 25 11.49 4.60 -4.19
N LYS A 26 10.60 5.58 -4.40
CA LYS A 26 9.59 5.95 -3.40
C LYS A 26 8.63 4.77 -3.28
N ALA A 27 8.45 4.25 -2.06
CA ALA A 27 7.43 3.25 -1.81
C ALA A 27 6.09 3.73 -2.39
N ALA A 28 5.37 2.84 -3.07
CA ALA A 28 4.05 3.14 -3.60
C ALA A 28 3.15 3.62 -2.45
N GLY A 29 2.36 4.67 -2.66
CA GLY A 29 1.46 5.15 -1.62
C GLY A 29 0.43 4.09 -1.25
N ALA A 30 -0.23 4.29 -0.10
CA ALA A 30 -1.22 3.34 0.40
C ALA A 30 -2.41 3.16 -0.56
N GLU A 31 -2.82 4.23 -1.26
CA GLU A 31 -3.89 4.16 -2.25
C GLU A 31 -3.46 3.35 -3.49
N GLU A 32 -2.26 3.58 -4.01
CA GLU A 32 -1.71 2.83 -5.14
C GLU A 32 -1.54 1.36 -4.79
N THR A 33 -1.03 1.08 -3.58
CA THR A 33 -0.91 -0.28 -3.05
C THR A 33 -2.28 -0.94 -2.94
N PHE A 34 -3.30 -0.23 -2.43
CA PHE A 34 -4.67 -0.75 -2.36
C PHE A 34 -5.25 -1.04 -3.75
N LYS A 35 -5.08 -0.13 -4.70
CA LYS A 35 -5.55 -0.30 -6.09
C LYS A 35 -4.90 -1.51 -6.75
N PHE A 36 -3.61 -1.73 -6.52
CA PHE A 36 -2.87 -2.81 -7.14
C PHE A 36 -3.16 -4.18 -6.52
N TYR A 37 -3.10 -4.29 -5.19
CA TYR A 37 -3.19 -5.58 -4.50
C TYR A 37 -4.60 -5.94 -4.03
N CYS A 38 -5.45 -4.95 -3.69
CA CYS A 38 -6.69 -5.19 -2.95
C CYS A 38 -7.95 -4.99 -3.81
N ALA A 39 -7.94 -3.99 -4.69
CA ALA A 39 -9.12 -3.56 -5.44
C ALA A 39 -9.64 -4.62 -6.44
N GLN A 40 -8.79 -5.57 -6.83
CA GLN A 40 -9.20 -6.70 -7.69
C GLN A 40 -10.36 -7.50 -7.08
N CYS A 41 -10.42 -7.61 -5.76
CA CYS A 41 -11.52 -8.27 -5.03
C CYS A 41 -12.37 -7.28 -4.23
N HIS A 42 -11.75 -6.26 -3.62
CA HIS A 42 -12.47 -5.30 -2.78
C HIS A 42 -13.08 -4.12 -3.57
N GLY A 43 -12.76 -3.97 -4.85
CA GLY A 43 -13.18 -2.85 -5.70
C GLY A 43 -12.39 -1.58 -5.44
N LEU A 44 -12.33 -0.68 -6.44
CA LEU A 44 -11.60 0.59 -6.34
C LEU A 44 -12.15 1.49 -5.22
N GLU A 45 -13.47 1.42 -4.98
CA GLU A 45 -14.14 2.15 -3.91
C GLU A 45 -14.13 1.38 -2.57
N GLY A 46 -13.54 0.18 -2.52
CA GLY A 46 -13.49 -0.65 -1.31
C GLY A 46 -14.83 -1.29 -0.89
N LYS A 47 -15.83 -1.33 -1.77
CA LYS A 47 -17.19 -1.83 -1.48
C LYS A 47 -17.35 -3.35 -1.51
N GLY A 48 -16.26 -4.11 -1.64
CA GLY A 48 -16.31 -5.57 -1.74
C GLY A 48 -16.81 -6.09 -3.09
N LYS A 49 -16.79 -5.25 -4.13
CA LYS A 49 -17.33 -5.54 -5.48
C LYS A 49 -16.24 -5.39 -6.55
N GLY A 50 -15.09 -6.04 -6.32
CA GLY A 50 -14.00 -6.05 -7.29
C GLY A 50 -14.32 -6.93 -8.51
N PRO A 51 -13.60 -6.73 -9.63
CA PRO A 51 -13.82 -7.48 -10.88
C PRO A 51 -13.63 -9.00 -10.73
N ASN A 52 -12.85 -9.46 -9.75
CA ASN A 52 -12.61 -10.88 -9.52
C ASN A 52 -13.66 -11.55 -8.62
N VAL A 53 -14.65 -10.80 -8.12
CA VAL A 53 -15.71 -11.36 -7.26
C VAL A 53 -16.74 -12.08 -8.11
N THR A 54 -16.89 -13.38 -7.87
CA THR A 54 -17.90 -14.23 -8.51
C THR A 54 -18.92 -14.74 -7.51
N LYS A 55 -20.03 -15.30 -8.00
CA LYS A 55 -21.08 -15.92 -7.17
C LYS A 55 -20.59 -17.13 -6.34
N ASP A 56 -19.46 -17.72 -6.72
CA ASP A 56 -18.93 -18.95 -6.12
C ASP A 56 -17.96 -18.65 -4.96
N PHE A 57 -17.74 -17.36 -4.64
CA PHE A 57 -16.92 -16.99 -3.49
C PHE A 57 -17.58 -17.49 -2.20
N PRO A 58 -16.83 -18.20 -1.32
CA PRO A 58 -17.39 -18.71 -0.07
C PRO A 58 -17.73 -17.59 0.92
N VAL A 59 -17.07 -16.44 0.78
CA VAL A 59 -17.30 -15.24 1.58
C VAL A 59 -17.10 -14.02 0.69
N THR A 60 -18.08 -13.13 0.66
CA THR A 60 -17.97 -11.86 -0.06
C THR A 60 -16.86 -10.99 0.56
N PRO A 61 -15.99 -10.36 -0.26
CA PRO A 61 -15.02 -9.41 0.25
C PRO A 61 -15.70 -8.30 1.06
N ARG A 62 -15.05 -7.88 2.14
CA ARG A 62 -15.60 -6.86 3.04
C ARG A 62 -15.78 -5.53 2.32
N ASP A 63 -16.90 -4.88 2.61
CA ASP A 63 -17.13 -3.47 2.33
C ASP A 63 -16.44 -2.61 3.39
N PHE A 64 -15.35 -1.96 2.98
CA PHE A 64 -14.55 -1.06 3.81
C PHE A 64 -15.18 0.33 3.96
N THR A 65 -16.26 0.64 3.25
CA THR A 65 -16.98 1.92 3.41
C THR A 65 -18.01 1.86 4.54
N ASN A 66 -18.35 0.65 5.02
CA ASN A 66 -19.29 0.47 6.12
C ASN A 66 -18.63 0.80 7.47
N ALA A 67 -18.77 2.05 7.91
CA ALA A 67 -18.25 2.55 9.18
C ALA A 67 -18.68 1.73 10.39
N LYS A 68 -19.96 1.34 10.47
CA LYS A 68 -20.49 0.57 11.62
C LYS A 68 -19.76 -0.75 11.80
N GLU A 69 -19.49 -1.46 10.70
CA GLU A 69 -18.79 -2.74 10.76
C GLU A 69 -17.28 -2.56 10.93
N MET A 70 -16.69 -1.58 10.23
CA MET A 70 -15.25 -1.32 10.32
C MET A 70 -14.82 -0.84 11.71
N SER A 71 -15.64 -0.04 12.41
CA SER A 71 -15.33 0.43 13.77
C SER A 71 -15.27 -0.69 14.82
N LYS A 72 -15.83 -1.87 14.53
CA LYS A 72 -15.74 -3.03 15.45
C LYS A 72 -14.37 -3.73 15.38
N LEU A 73 -13.62 -3.50 14.31
CA LEU A 73 -12.35 -4.17 14.04
C LEU A 73 -11.20 -3.36 14.63
N THR A 74 -10.28 -4.03 15.30
CA THR A 74 -9.00 -3.42 15.72
C THR A 74 -8.06 -3.34 14.52
N ASP A 75 -7.08 -2.44 14.56
CA ASP A 75 -6.08 -2.35 13.49
C ASP A 75 -5.18 -3.60 13.43
N ASN A 76 -4.90 -4.23 14.58
CA ASN A 76 -4.17 -5.50 14.64
C ASN A 76 -4.93 -6.66 13.98
N TYR A 77 -6.26 -6.68 14.11
CA TYR A 77 -7.10 -7.65 13.42
C TYR A 77 -6.99 -7.50 11.90
N ILE A 78 -7.07 -6.27 11.40
CA ILE A 78 -6.92 -5.98 9.97
C ILE A 78 -5.50 -6.32 9.50
N ARG A 79 -4.48 -5.96 10.28
CA ARG A 79 -3.08 -6.31 10.00
C ARG A 79 -2.92 -7.81 9.81
N GLY A 80 -3.40 -8.62 10.75
CA GLY A 80 -3.27 -10.09 10.68
C GLY A 80 -3.84 -10.64 9.36
N ILE A 81 -4.99 -10.13 8.93
CA ILE A 81 -5.58 -10.53 7.64
C ILE A 81 -4.70 -10.13 6.45
N VAL A 82 -4.15 -8.92 6.46
CA VAL A 82 -3.28 -8.45 5.36
C VAL A 82 -1.97 -9.24 5.33
N MET A 83 -1.35 -9.46 6.49
CA MET A 83 -0.05 -10.13 6.60
C MET A 83 -0.16 -11.63 6.32
N ASP A 84 -1.15 -12.28 6.93
CA ASP A 84 -1.26 -13.75 7.03
C ASP A 84 -2.43 -14.33 6.20
N GLY A 85 -3.17 -13.47 5.48
CA GLY A 85 -4.28 -13.87 4.62
C GLY A 85 -5.59 -14.08 5.38
N GLY A 86 -6.66 -14.33 4.63
CA GLY A 86 -8.00 -14.49 5.18
C GLY A 86 -8.15 -15.62 6.23
N PRO A 87 -7.56 -16.81 6.04
CA PRO A 87 -7.68 -17.90 7.01
C PRO A 87 -7.18 -17.57 8.43
N SER A 88 -6.21 -16.66 8.56
CA SER A 88 -5.64 -16.25 9.86
C SER A 88 -6.70 -15.71 10.85
N GLN A 89 -7.82 -15.21 10.34
CA GLN A 89 -8.93 -14.65 11.12
C GLN A 89 -10.28 -15.25 10.70
N SER A 90 -10.28 -16.52 10.26
CA SER A 90 -11.47 -17.26 9.82
C SER A 90 -12.26 -16.53 8.72
N LYS A 91 -11.56 -15.99 7.73
CA LYS A 91 -12.12 -15.38 6.50
C LYS A 91 -11.81 -16.24 5.27
N SER A 92 -12.19 -15.72 4.10
CA SER A 92 -12.06 -16.43 2.83
C SER A 92 -10.63 -16.96 2.63
N PRO A 93 -10.45 -18.24 2.26
CA PRO A 93 -9.14 -18.78 1.88
C PRO A 93 -8.60 -18.15 0.59
N LEU A 94 -9.45 -17.44 -0.17
CA LEU A 94 -9.06 -16.75 -1.38
C LEU A 94 -8.35 -15.42 -1.14
N MET A 95 -8.32 -14.91 0.10
CA MET A 95 -7.55 -13.70 0.43
C MET A 95 -6.11 -14.10 0.78
N PRO A 96 -5.13 -13.81 -0.09
CA PRO A 96 -3.75 -14.25 0.08
C PRO A 96 -3.02 -13.47 1.20
N PRO A 97 -1.96 -14.05 1.78
CA PRO A 97 -1.05 -13.36 2.69
C PRO A 97 -0.13 -12.40 1.92
N TRP A 98 0.02 -11.17 2.41
CA TRP A 98 0.87 -10.15 1.79
C TRP A 98 2.14 -9.82 2.59
N GLY A 99 2.35 -10.42 3.77
CA GLY A 99 3.46 -10.06 4.66
C GLY A 99 4.87 -10.27 4.10
N LYS A 100 5.02 -11.02 3.01
CA LYS A 100 6.29 -11.17 2.27
C LYS A 100 6.45 -10.23 1.07
N THR A 101 5.41 -9.45 0.76
CA THR A 101 5.34 -8.57 -0.42
C THR A 101 5.21 -7.11 -0.02
N ILE A 102 4.45 -6.82 1.03
CA ILE A 102 4.15 -5.47 1.50
C ILE A 102 4.81 -5.29 2.86
N SER A 103 5.57 -4.21 3.05
CA SER A 103 6.28 -3.94 4.30
C SER A 103 5.30 -3.61 5.45
N ASP A 104 5.71 -3.81 6.70
CA ASP A 104 4.91 -3.42 7.87
C ASP A 104 4.49 -1.94 7.85
N ALA A 105 5.38 -1.07 7.36
CA ALA A 105 5.11 0.36 7.23
C ALA A 105 4.03 0.63 6.18
N ASP A 106 4.07 -0.07 5.04
CA ASP A 106 3.06 0.07 3.99
C ASP A 106 1.72 -0.53 4.42
N VAL A 107 1.73 -1.62 5.20
CA VAL A 107 0.50 -2.16 5.81
C VAL A 107 -0.13 -1.16 6.78
N ASN A 108 0.67 -0.40 7.55
CA ASN A 108 0.13 0.70 8.36
C ASN A 108 -0.51 1.78 7.48
N GLY A 109 0.12 2.12 6.36
CA GLY A 109 -0.44 3.02 5.35
C GLY A 109 -1.77 2.50 4.81
N LEU A 110 -1.84 1.22 4.44
CA LEU A 110 -3.06 0.57 3.96
C LEU A 110 -4.17 0.62 5.00
N ILE A 111 -3.89 0.29 6.26
CA ILE A 111 -4.90 0.36 7.33
C ILE A 111 -5.46 1.78 7.45
N LYS A 112 -4.60 2.81 7.43
CA LYS A 112 -5.03 4.22 7.43
C LYS A 112 -5.90 4.54 6.21
N HIS A 113 -5.54 4.06 5.03
CA HIS A 113 -6.35 4.22 3.82
C HIS A 113 -7.74 3.58 4.00
N LEU A 114 -7.83 2.36 4.53
CA LEU A 114 -9.10 1.69 4.82
C LEU A 114 -9.95 2.48 5.84
N ARG A 115 -9.33 3.07 6.86
CA ARG A 115 -10.01 3.96 7.82
C ARG A 115 -10.52 5.25 7.15
N GLY A 116 -9.79 5.75 6.15
CA GLY A 116 -10.23 6.85 5.30
C GLY A 116 -11.47 6.51 4.48
N LEU A 117 -11.56 5.29 3.93
CA LEU A 117 -12.72 4.84 3.15
C LEU A 117 -14.01 4.80 3.99
N CYS A 118 -13.95 4.27 5.21
CA CYS A 118 -15.11 4.28 6.12
C CYS A 118 -15.33 5.61 6.84
N LYS A 119 -14.36 6.54 6.81
CA LYS A 119 -14.30 7.73 7.67
C LYS A 119 -14.55 7.38 9.14
N CYS A 120 -13.89 6.33 9.61
CA CYS A 120 -14.13 5.73 10.93
C CYS A 120 -12.84 5.47 11.70
N GLN A 121 -12.96 5.36 13.02
CA GLN A 121 -11.87 4.92 13.90
C GLN A 121 -12.06 3.44 14.24
N GLY A 122 -10.95 2.69 14.29
CA GLY A 122 -10.97 1.30 14.73
C GLY A 122 -11.31 1.16 16.20
N LYS A 123 -11.77 -0.03 16.59
CA LYS A 123 -11.86 -0.40 17.99
C LYS A 123 -10.46 -0.31 18.59
N ALA A 124 -10.34 0.31 19.76
CA ALA A 124 -9.11 0.27 20.54
C ALA A 124 -8.74 -1.21 20.78
N GLY A 125 -7.53 -1.57 20.36
CA GLY A 125 -6.99 -2.92 20.44
C GLY A 125 -6.00 -3.06 21.57
#